data_AF-A0A448ZGG1-F1
#
_entry.id   AF-A0A448ZGG1-F1
#
_cell.length_a   1.000
_cell.length_b   1.000
_cell.length_c   1.000
_cell.angle_alpha   90.00
_cell.angle_beta   90.00
_cell.angle_gamma   90.00
#
_symmetry.space_group_name_H-M   'P 1'
#
loop_
_entity.id
_entity.type
_entity.pdbx_description
1 polymer ?
#
loop_
_entity_poly.entity_id
_entity_poly.type
_entity_poly.pdbx_seq_one_letter_code
_entity_poly.pdbx_strand_id
1 'polypeptide(L)'
;MALLCALLLIHLVLAWSGPATALTSQSGGTVGTCTRIAAGLPARHRNRFHPRTATARASAQTEAAPEDRTRASFVVRIPEKVWRAAASEHRARIRSLLEPGLVGLDHPSMASLRKRFLEMEEDDRWSTMLDPKHPVYNFLVEYYGLKGLKGPKRLARWSPAIGLFFAGDNHNNGPCGESGADPHTEREAKPAEGVRVRRIESLGEYYELSAAHFDDDRDNNHKNNPRIDYSADRCVFLEGATPDDFGSTLHLRGAEWIGGDVESIGGGGDDHEIHPIPSGIASDLKGVLYRPTASRNGAAREDRCGETPPLSRATSLLWYRSVLEATASNDPVLHCYGLHEWAMQYQPEGAREPPSGRYQSHLALRVSRTTINETVERKGVSCTHVDALRFFAPAAGPLNHHGASLERTDQLGLEQPACVHAHMDLLKIALRLVPYCDPGLLLDVLGVALRARALDVGASPNDCSSYRCRSWGNATAAATAAAAGTTTPIRTIPIETPAGRALYKELQKELMAEAAPIRERLLSNYETVLRTMYTPDQLEEASENPSDERFARAEPGGLPWRKNLLERVA
;
A
#
# COMPACT_ATOMS: atom_id res chain seq x y z
N MET A 1 -14.38 50.43 36.76
CA MET A 1 -13.27 49.52 37.08
C MET A 1 -12.81 48.85 35.79
N ALA A 2 -12.32 49.55 34.76
CA ALA A 2 -11.35 50.65 34.73
C ALA A 2 -9.95 50.23 35.20
N LEU A 3 -9.01 50.36 34.26
CA LEU A 3 -7.57 50.12 34.31
C LEU A 3 -6.92 50.46 35.66
N LEU A 4 -6.08 49.57 36.19
CA LEU A 4 -4.88 49.86 37.00
C LEU A 4 -4.21 48.54 37.43
N CYS A 5 -3.06 48.20 36.82
CA CYS A 5 -1.97 47.41 37.42
C CYS A 5 -0.80 47.26 36.44
N ALA A 6 -0.11 48.37 36.16
CA ALA A 6 1.22 48.36 35.58
C ALA A 6 2.05 49.50 36.20
N LEU A 7 3.30 49.18 36.58
CA LEU A 7 4.42 50.07 36.95
C LEU A 7 4.46 50.66 38.38
N LEU A 8 5.72 50.80 38.89
CA LEU A 8 6.26 51.23 40.20
C LEU A 8 6.54 50.06 41.18
N LEU A 9 7.73 49.84 41.77
CA LEU A 9 9.12 50.37 41.73
C LEU A 9 10.10 49.16 41.88
N ILE A 10 11.32 49.03 41.35
CA ILE A 10 12.54 49.88 41.27
C ILE A 10 13.28 50.09 42.63
N HIS A 11 14.28 49.22 42.94
CA HIS A 11 15.73 49.57 43.08
C HIS A 11 16.60 48.52 43.81
N LEU A 12 17.67 48.02 43.14
CA LEU A 12 19.11 47.98 43.55
C LEU A 12 19.89 47.15 42.48
N VAL A 13 20.91 47.60 41.70
CA VAL A 13 22.07 48.54 41.86
C VAL A 13 23.23 47.83 42.59
N LEU A 14 24.41 47.50 42.02
CA LEU A 14 25.06 47.60 40.68
C LEU A 14 25.58 46.18 40.24
N ALA A 15 26.44 45.89 39.25
CA ALA A 15 27.35 46.60 38.31
C ALA A 15 27.58 45.70 37.04
N TRP A 16 28.35 45.99 35.97
CA TRP A 16 29.16 47.16 35.54
C TRP A 16 29.33 47.19 33.99
N SER A 17 30.09 48.17 33.47
CA SER A 17 30.58 48.39 32.09
C SER A 17 31.89 47.61 31.78
N GLY A 18 32.41 47.36 30.56
CA GLY A 18 32.32 47.92 29.19
C GLY A 18 33.78 48.05 28.61
N PRO A 19 34.10 48.58 27.41
CA PRO A 19 33.38 48.72 26.13
C PRO A 19 34.24 48.30 24.87
N ALA A 20 33.80 48.73 23.68
CA ALA A 20 34.27 48.37 22.31
C ALA A 20 35.65 48.89 21.82
N THR A 21 36.10 48.40 20.65
CA THR A 21 36.66 49.22 19.54
C THR A 21 36.69 48.47 18.21
N ALA A 22 36.65 49.21 17.10
CA ALA A 22 36.86 48.73 15.73
C ALA A 22 38.00 49.52 15.07
N LEU A 23 38.73 48.93 14.11
CA LEU A 23 39.66 49.66 13.25
C LEU A 23 39.94 48.94 11.92
N THR A 24 40.09 49.75 10.87
CA THR A 24 40.35 49.37 9.47
C THR A 24 41.79 49.71 9.06
N SER A 25 42.41 48.94 8.17
CA SER A 25 43.46 49.48 7.27
C SER A 25 43.68 48.64 6.00
N GLN A 26 44.06 49.32 4.91
CA GLN A 26 44.46 48.75 3.61
C GLN A 26 45.98 48.87 3.42
N SER A 27 46.61 47.88 2.77
CA SER A 27 47.84 47.91 1.94
C SER A 27 48.34 46.47 1.77
N GLY A 28 48.93 45.97 0.66
CA GLY A 28 49.37 46.58 -0.59
C GLY A 28 50.86 46.28 -0.85
N GLY A 29 51.21 45.41 -1.84
CA GLY A 29 52.60 45.30 -2.35
C GLY A 29 53.26 43.92 -2.53
N THR A 30 53.03 43.29 -3.70
CA THR A 30 54.03 42.66 -4.62
C THR A 30 55.20 41.73 -4.19
N VAL A 31 55.22 40.55 -4.87
CA VAL A 31 56.36 39.76 -5.44
C VAL A 31 57.22 38.84 -4.53
N GLY A 32 57.32 37.54 -4.90
CA GLY A 32 58.40 36.65 -4.41
C GLY A 32 58.20 35.11 -4.48
N THR A 33 58.31 34.51 -5.68
CA THR A 33 58.77 33.11 -5.97
C THR A 33 58.29 31.86 -5.19
N CYS A 34 57.68 30.92 -5.94
CA CYS A 34 57.69 29.44 -5.85
C CYS A 34 58.29 28.71 -4.62
N THR A 35 57.42 27.93 -3.93
CA THR A 35 57.68 26.48 -3.66
C THR A 35 56.35 25.70 -3.55
N ARG A 36 56.30 24.46 -4.10
CA ARG A 36 55.15 23.55 -3.92
C ARG A 36 55.29 22.75 -2.60
N ILE A 37 54.35 22.90 -1.67
CA ILE A 37 53.99 21.84 -0.69
C ILE A 37 52.48 21.88 -0.46
N ALA A 38 51.82 20.73 -0.55
CA ALA A 38 50.40 20.57 -0.20
C ALA A 38 50.25 19.44 0.83
N ALA A 39 49.67 19.78 1.99
CA ALA A 39 49.19 18.88 3.03
C ALA A 39 48.18 19.68 3.87
N GLY A 40 47.13 19.12 4.46
CA GLY A 40 46.63 17.74 4.40
C GLY A 40 45.60 17.54 5.49
N LEU A 41 44.34 17.26 5.13
CA LEU A 41 43.26 16.91 6.07
C LEU A 41 42.95 15.41 5.99
N PRO A 42 42.63 14.74 7.11
CA PRO A 42 42.81 13.29 7.20
C PRO A 42 41.61 12.48 6.68
N ALA A 43 41.91 11.47 5.85
CA ALA A 43 40.99 10.38 5.53
C ALA A 43 41.33 9.12 6.36
N ARG A 44 40.29 8.48 6.91
CA ARG A 44 40.30 7.18 7.63
C ARG A 44 38.94 6.52 7.38
N HIS A 45 38.77 5.23 7.11
CA HIS A 45 39.70 4.12 6.83
C HIS A 45 39.00 3.22 5.79
N ARG A 46 39.61 2.92 4.64
CA ARG A 46 39.17 1.82 3.75
C ARG A 46 40.08 0.63 3.98
N ASN A 47 39.61 -0.41 4.68
CA ASN A 47 40.37 -1.65 4.80
C ASN A 47 40.29 -2.44 3.49
N ARG A 48 41.44 -2.62 2.85
CA ARG A 48 41.64 -3.66 1.83
C ARG A 48 41.59 -5.02 2.50
N PHE A 49 40.87 -5.98 1.93
CA PHE A 49 41.15 -7.40 2.13
C PHE A 49 41.76 -7.98 0.85
N HIS A 50 42.79 -8.81 1.03
CA HIS A 50 43.49 -9.48 -0.07
C HIS A 50 42.64 -10.61 -0.68
N PRO A 51 42.84 -10.95 -1.96
CA PRO A 51 42.19 -12.10 -2.57
C PRO A 51 42.72 -13.38 -1.92
N ARG A 52 41.84 -14.16 -1.28
CA ARG A 52 42.18 -15.50 -0.81
C ARG A 52 42.02 -16.50 -1.95
N THR A 53 43.05 -17.32 -2.11
CA THR A 53 43.17 -18.35 -3.16
C THR A 53 42.03 -19.35 -3.12
N ALA A 54 41.54 -19.73 -4.30
CA ALA A 54 40.55 -20.79 -4.46
C ALA A 54 41.07 -22.11 -3.85
N THR A 55 40.33 -22.65 -2.88
CA THR A 55 40.47 -24.03 -2.41
C THR A 55 39.30 -24.85 -2.97
N ALA A 56 39.60 -26.07 -3.42
CA ALA A 56 38.65 -26.90 -4.16
C ALA A 56 37.39 -27.19 -3.34
N ARG A 57 36.22 -26.92 -3.92
CA ARG A 57 34.93 -27.29 -3.34
C ARG A 57 34.80 -28.81 -3.48
N ALA A 58 34.98 -29.53 -2.36
CA ALA A 58 34.79 -30.97 -2.35
C ALA A 58 33.35 -31.32 -2.73
N SER A 59 33.19 -32.30 -3.62
CA SER A 59 31.91 -32.74 -4.14
C SER A 59 31.09 -33.45 -3.05
N ALA A 60 30.36 -32.68 -2.25
CA ALA A 60 29.27 -33.25 -1.45
C ALA A 60 28.22 -33.78 -2.41
N GLN A 61 28.07 -35.11 -2.46
CA GLN A 61 27.05 -35.76 -3.24
C GLN A 61 25.69 -35.36 -2.66
N THR A 62 24.86 -34.68 -3.46
CA THR A 62 23.48 -34.39 -3.10
C THR A 62 22.73 -35.72 -3.05
N GLU A 63 22.51 -36.24 -1.85
CA GLU A 63 21.56 -37.35 -1.66
C GLU A 63 20.19 -36.90 -2.18
N ALA A 64 19.63 -37.69 -3.10
CA ALA A 64 18.35 -37.37 -3.72
C ALA A 64 17.24 -37.46 -2.67
N ALA A 65 16.53 -36.36 -2.44
CA ALA A 65 15.31 -36.37 -1.65
C ALA A 65 14.20 -37.10 -2.42
N PRO A 66 13.62 -38.19 -1.87
CA PRO A 66 12.49 -38.86 -2.50
C PRO A 66 11.15 -38.20 -2.11
N GLU A 67 10.13 -38.56 -2.90
CA GLU A 67 8.69 -38.57 -2.57
C GLU A 67 7.87 -37.24 -2.58
N ASP A 68 7.03 -37.18 -3.63
CA ASP A 68 5.63 -36.71 -3.67
C ASP A 68 5.23 -35.38 -2.98
N ARG A 69 5.65 -34.25 -3.58
CA ARG A 69 5.10 -32.91 -3.29
C ARG A 69 3.73 -32.62 -3.95
N THR A 70 2.93 -33.62 -4.30
CA THR A 70 1.61 -33.37 -4.95
C THR A 70 0.43 -33.34 -3.98
N ARG A 71 0.65 -33.71 -2.70
CA ARG A 71 -0.41 -33.91 -1.70
C ARG A 71 -0.59 -32.72 -0.77
N ALA A 72 -1.68 -31.97 -0.96
CA ALA A 72 -2.11 -30.95 0.00
C ALA A 72 -2.25 -31.53 1.41
N SER A 73 -1.54 -30.97 2.39
CA SER A 73 -1.58 -31.43 3.79
C SER A 73 -2.73 -30.80 4.58
N PHE A 74 -3.25 -29.66 4.12
CA PHE A 74 -4.38 -28.96 4.72
C PHE A 74 -5.21 -28.20 3.67
N VAL A 75 -6.54 -28.38 3.71
CA VAL A 75 -7.50 -27.70 2.82
C VAL A 75 -8.51 -26.91 3.64
N VAL A 76 -8.70 -25.62 3.34
CA VAL A 76 -9.88 -24.87 3.79
C VAL A 76 -10.94 -24.90 2.71
N ARG A 77 -12.05 -25.61 2.98
CA ARG A 77 -13.20 -25.76 2.10
C ARG A 77 -14.23 -24.67 2.41
N ILE A 78 -14.47 -23.78 1.45
CA ILE A 78 -15.47 -22.70 1.55
C ILE A 78 -16.70 -23.06 0.70
N PRO A 79 -17.89 -23.24 1.30
CA PRO A 79 -19.12 -23.53 0.56
C PRO A 79 -19.51 -22.44 -0.40
N GLU A 80 -20.19 -22.82 -1.49
CA GLU A 80 -20.59 -21.89 -2.55
C GLU A 80 -21.38 -20.69 -2.02
N LYS A 81 -22.37 -20.97 -1.16
CA LYS A 81 -23.19 -19.96 -0.49
C LYS A 81 -22.35 -18.97 0.34
N VAL A 82 -21.25 -19.41 0.95
CA VAL A 82 -20.41 -18.58 1.81
C VAL A 82 -19.51 -17.67 0.97
N TRP A 83 -18.75 -18.22 0.01
CA TRP A 83 -17.84 -17.39 -0.78
C TRP A 83 -18.57 -16.47 -1.76
N ARG A 84 -19.71 -16.89 -2.35
CA ARG A 84 -20.54 -16.00 -3.17
C ARG A 84 -21.15 -14.85 -2.36
N ALA A 85 -21.54 -15.09 -1.11
CA ALA A 85 -21.99 -14.03 -0.20
C ALA A 85 -20.86 -13.04 0.12
N ALA A 86 -19.69 -13.53 0.55
CA ALA A 86 -18.51 -12.70 0.83
C ALA A 86 -18.07 -11.86 -0.39
N ALA A 87 -18.10 -12.45 -1.59
CA ALA A 87 -17.79 -11.75 -2.83
C ALA A 87 -18.84 -10.68 -3.21
N SER A 88 -20.12 -10.95 -2.94
CA SER A 88 -21.21 -10.00 -3.15
C SER A 88 -21.12 -8.81 -2.19
N GLU A 89 -20.88 -9.05 -0.89
CA GLU A 89 -20.67 -7.99 0.10
C GLU A 89 -19.45 -7.13 -0.22
N HIS A 90 -18.33 -7.74 -0.64
CA HIS A 90 -17.15 -7.03 -1.11
C HIS A 90 -17.45 -6.14 -2.31
N ARG A 91 -18.12 -6.69 -3.35
CA ARG A 91 -18.55 -5.94 -4.54
C ARG A 91 -19.47 -4.77 -4.17
N ALA A 92 -20.41 -4.96 -3.25
CA ALA A 92 -21.33 -3.92 -2.79
C ALA A 92 -20.60 -2.80 -2.02
N ARG A 93 -19.64 -3.14 -1.14
CA ARG A 93 -18.83 -2.13 -0.44
C ARG A 93 -17.91 -1.35 -1.39
N ILE A 94 -17.28 -2.01 -2.38
CA ILE A 94 -16.51 -1.31 -3.44
C ILE A 94 -17.42 -0.38 -4.26
N ARG A 95 -18.62 -0.83 -4.64
CA ARG A 95 -19.62 0.00 -5.35
C ARG A 95 -19.93 1.26 -4.53
N SER A 96 -20.28 1.12 -3.25
CA SER A 96 -20.63 2.24 -2.36
C SER A 96 -19.50 3.27 -2.24
N LEU A 97 -18.24 2.83 -2.10
CA LEU A 97 -17.07 3.72 -2.00
C LEU A 97 -16.80 4.51 -3.30
N LEU A 98 -16.95 3.86 -4.46
CA LEU A 98 -16.59 4.44 -5.76
C LEU A 98 -17.72 5.21 -6.44
N GLU A 99 -18.98 4.87 -6.17
CA GLU A 99 -20.18 5.44 -6.82
C GLU A 99 -20.19 6.98 -6.93
N PRO A 100 -19.84 7.78 -5.89
CA PRO A 100 -19.82 9.24 -6.00
C PRO A 100 -18.83 9.78 -7.03
N GLY A 101 -17.83 8.98 -7.41
CA GLY A 101 -16.82 9.30 -8.42
C GLY A 101 -17.09 8.70 -9.80
N LEU A 102 -18.22 8.03 -10.00
CA LEU A 102 -18.57 7.41 -11.29
C LEU A 102 -19.35 8.39 -12.19
N VAL A 103 -19.07 8.36 -13.49
CA VAL A 103 -19.81 9.18 -14.47
C VAL A 103 -21.18 8.57 -14.77
N GLY A 104 -22.20 9.42 -14.94
CA GLY A 104 -23.51 9.02 -15.45
C GLY A 104 -23.47 8.52 -16.90
N LEU A 105 -24.51 7.79 -17.32
CA LEU A 105 -24.61 7.27 -18.70
C LEU A 105 -24.78 8.38 -19.74
N ASP A 106 -25.38 9.50 -19.34
CA ASP A 106 -25.54 10.74 -20.09
C ASP A 106 -24.19 11.44 -20.36
N HIS A 107 -23.15 11.18 -19.56
CA HIS A 107 -21.83 11.80 -19.71
C HIS A 107 -21.20 11.53 -21.10
N PRO A 108 -20.56 12.53 -21.75
CA PRO A 108 -20.00 12.37 -23.10
C PRO A 108 -18.99 11.21 -23.24
N SER A 109 -18.16 10.97 -22.23
CA SER A 109 -17.19 9.87 -22.24
C SER A 109 -17.81 8.47 -22.21
N MET A 110 -19.12 8.35 -21.92
CA MET A 110 -19.85 7.10 -21.99
C MET A 110 -20.52 6.87 -23.34
N ALA A 111 -20.59 7.86 -24.24
CA ALA A 111 -21.39 7.80 -25.48
C ALA A 111 -21.09 6.56 -26.35
N SER A 112 -19.81 6.22 -26.55
CA SER A 112 -19.36 5.03 -27.29
C SER A 112 -19.50 3.70 -26.53
N LEU A 113 -19.79 3.76 -25.23
CA LEU A 113 -19.91 2.61 -24.33
C LEU A 113 -21.38 2.32 -23.92
N ARG A 114 -22.33 3.23 -24.18
CA ARG A 114 -23.75 3.09 -23.80
C ARG A 114 -24.37 1.77 -24.25
N LYS A 115 -24.22 1.41 -25.54
CA LYS A 115 -24.78 0.16 -26.07
C LYS A 115 -24.26 -1.06 -25.28
N ARG A 116 -22.94 -1.16 -25.17
CA ARG A 116 -22.27 -2.23 -24.40
C ARG A 116 -22.68 -2.26 -22.94
N PHE A 117 -22.96 -1.10 -22.32
CA PHE A 117 -23.40 -1.02 -20.94
C PHE A 117 -24.84 -1.50 -20.75
N LEU A 118 -25.74 -1.21 -21.69
CA LEU A 118 -27.12 -1.72 -21.67
C LEU A 118 -27.18 -3.23 -21.92
N GLU A 119 -26.19 -3.77 -22.64
CA GLU A 119 -25.97 -5.20 -22.88
C GLU A 119 -25.27 -5.92 -21.71
N MET A 120 -24.93 -5.23 -20.61
CA MET A 120 -24.34 -5.86 -19.42
C MET A 120 -25.42 -6.39 -18.45
N GLU A 121 -25.09 -7.50 -17.81
CA GLU A 121 -25.85 -8.08 -16.70
C GLU A 121 -26.12 -7.06 -15.59
N GLU A 122 -27.28 -7.16 -14.95
CA GLU A 122 -27.77 -6.18 -13.97
C GLU A 122 -26.78 -5.90 -12.84
N ASP A 123 -26.20 -6.95 -12.26
CA ASP A 123 -25.19 -6.86 -11.19
C ASP A 123 -23.90 -6.14 -11.60
N ASP A 124 -23.67 -6.01 -12.90
CA ASP A 124 -22.52 -5.39 -13.53
C ASP A 124 -22.81 -3.95 -14.03
N ARG A 125 -24.09 -3.56 -14.15
CA ARG A 125 -24.55 -2.21 -14.56
C ARG A 125 -24.34 -1.10 -13.51
N TRP A 126 -23.36 -1.25 -12.62
CA TRP A 126 -22.90 -0.17 -11.75
C TRP A 126 -21.53 0.38 -12.16
N SER A 127 -20.69 -0.40 -12.84
CA SER A 127 -19.30 -0.04 -13.10
C SER A 127 -19.17 0.79 -14.38
N THR A 128 -19.61 2.05 -14.35
CA THR A 128 -19.21 3.04 -15.37
C THR A 128 -17.73 3.42 -15.16
N MET A 129 -17.25 4.47 -15.83
CA MET A 129 -15.89 4.96 -15.64
C MET A 129 -15.82 5.95 -14.45
N LEU A 130 -14.71 5.94 -13.71
CA LEU A 130 -14.41 7.01 -12.75
C LEU A 130 -14.21 8.34 -13.48
N ASP A 131 -14.79 9.42 -12.98
CA ASP A 131 -14.65 10.76 -13.54
C ASP A 131 -13.20 11.25 -13.41
N PRO A 132 -12.47 11.48 -14.52
CA PRO A 132 -11.13 12.04 -14.48
C PRO A 132 -11.08 13.49 -13.99
N LYS A 133 -12.23 14.18 -13.84
CA LYS A 133 -12.34 15.54 -13.31
C LYS A 133 -12.86 15.61 -11.88
N HIS A 134 -13.14 14.49 -11.22
CA HIS A 134 -13.54 14.52 -9.81
C HIS A 134 -12.28 14.50 -8.91
N PRO A 135 -11.95 15.57 -8.17
CA PRO A 135 -10.63 15.74 -7.55
C PRO A 135 -10.30 14.71 -6.45
N VAL A 136 -11.33 14.09 -5.86
CA VAL A 136 -11.20 12.98 -4.89
C VAL A 136 -11.03 11.60 -5.54
N TYR A 137 -11.49 11.40 -6.78
CA TYR A 137 -11.53 10.06 -7.41
C TYR A 137 -10.60 9.94 -8.62
N ASN A 138 -10.21 11.04 -9.27
CA ASN A 138 -9.30 11.03 -10.42
C ASN A 138 -7.93 10.40 -10.08
N PHE A 139 -7.46 10.52 -8.84
CA PHE A 139 -6.17 9.94 -8.44
C PHE A 139 -6.13 8.41 -8.60
N LEU A 140 -7.26 7.71 -8.45
CA LEU A 140 -7.40 6.28 -8.72
C LEU A 140 -7.09 5.93 -10.20
N VAL A 141 -7.48 6.83 -11.10
CA VAL A 141 -7.31 6.72 -12.56
C VAL A 141 -5.88 7.09 -12.97
N GLU A 142 -5.37 8.19 -12.43
CA GLU A 142 -4.06 8.76 -12.77
C GLU A 142 -2.88 7.97 -12.19
N TYR A 143 -2.92 7.64 -10.89
CA TYR A 143 -1.80 7.07 -10.16
C TYR A 143 -1.85 5.54 -10.06
N TYR A 144 -3.06 4.95 -9.93
CA TYR A 144 -3.24 3.50 -9.75
C TYR A 144 -3.76 2.77 -11.00
N GLY A 145 -3.95 3.52 -12.09
CA GLY A 145 -4.29 2.98 -13.41
C GLY A 145 -5.69 2.36 -13.51
N LEU A 146 -6.63 2.76 -12.65
CA LEU A 146 -8.01 2.27 -12.64
C LEU A 146 -8.85 2.94 -13.74
N LYS A 147 -8.41 2.77 -15.00
CA LYS A 147 -8.97 3.42 -16.20
C LYS A 147 -10.13 2.64 -16.82
N GLY A 148 -11.13 3.37 -17.31
CA GLY A 148 -12.29 2.82 -18.03
C GLY A 148 -13.17 1.89 -17.18
N LEU A 149 -14.08 1.18 -17.83
CA LEU A 149 -15.03 0.24 -17.19
C LEU A 149 -14.34 -0.89 -16.39
N LYS A 150 -13.10 -1.25 -16.76
CA LYS A 150 -12.32 -2.30 -16.07
C LYS A 150 -11.69 -1.83 -14.77
N GLY A 151 -11.54 -0.52 -14.55
CA GLY A 151 -10.92 0.06 -13.35
C GLY A 151 -11.67 -0.32 -12.07
N PRO A 152 -12.91 0.15 -11.87
CA PRO A 152 -13.74 -0.22 -10.72
C PRO A 152 -13.92 -1.73 -10.55
N LYS A 153 -14.15 -2.45 -11.66
CA LYS A 153 -14.27 -3.92 -11.64
C LYS A 153 -13.03 -4.63 -11.10
N ARG A 154 -11.82 -4.10 -11.31
CA ARG A 154 -10.58 -4.72 -10.79
C ARG A 154 -10.53 -4.76 -9.26
N LEU A 155 -11.12 -3.76 -8.60
CA LEU A 155 -11.22 -3.70 -7.14
C LEU A 155 -12.40 -4.53 -6.60
N ALA A 156 -13.48 -4.64 -7.38
CA ALA A 156 -14.70 -5.35 -7.00
C ALA A 156 -14.64 -6.88 -7.12
N ARG A 157 -13.53 -7.43 -7.62
CA ARG A 157 -13.26 -8.87 -7.56
C ARG A 157 -12.72 -9.25 -6.19
N TRP A 158 -13.19 -10.37 -5.67
CA TRP A 158 -12.89 -10.89 -4.35
C TRP A 158 -11.82 -12.00 -4.42
N SER A 159 -11.11 -12.19 -3.31
CA SER A 159 -10.21 -13.32 -3.08
C SER A 159 -10.30 -13.75 -1.61
N PRO A 160 -10.12 -15.04 -1.29
CA PRO A 160 -10.02 -15.50 0.09
C PRO A 160 -8.86 -14.81 0.82
N ALA A 161 -9.07 -14.44 2.08
CA ALA A 161 -8.02 -13.85 2.91
C ALA A 161 -6.84 -14.82 3.11
N ILE A 162 -5.60 -14.31 3.07
CA ILE A 162 -4.41 -15.16 3.28
C ILE A 162 -4.32 -15.74 4.71
N GLY A 163 -5.02 -15.14 5.70
CA GLY A 163 -5.13 -15.71 7.05
C GLY A 163 -5.79 -17.10 7.07
N LEU A 164 -6.66 -17.41 6.10
CA LEU A 164 -7.36 -18.71 6.06
C LEU A 164 -6.41 -19.89 5.86
N PHE A 165 -5.24 -19.70 5.25
CA PHE A 165 -4.25 -20.77 5.12
C PHE A 165 -3.66 -21.21 6.48
N PHE A 166 -3.81 -20.39 7.53
CA PHE A 166 -3.29 -20.63 8.88
C PHE A 166 -4.39 -21.00 9.89
N ALA A 167 -5.67 -20.94 9.50
CA ALA A 167 -6.85 -21.19 10.33
C ALA A 167 -6.99 -22.64 10.89
N GLY A 168 -5.97 -23.49 10.74
CA GLY A 168 -5.89 -24.85 11.27
C GLY A 168 -4.83 -25.08 12.35
N ASP A 169 -4.00 -24.08 12.68
CA ASP A 169 -2.85 -24.27 13.58
C ASP A 169 -3.11 -23.88 15.05
N ASN A 170 -4.29 -23.35 15.36
CA ASN A 170 -4.69 -23.07 16.74
C ASN A 170 -4.89 -24.37 17.51
N HIS A 171 -3.91 -24.74 18.33
CA HIS A 171 -3.91 -25.92 19.21
C HIS A 171 -4.99 -25.92 20.31
N ASN A 172 -5.97 -25.02 20.26
CA ASN A 172 -7.07 -24.90 21.23
C ASN A 172 -8.24 -25.89 21.01
N ASN A 173 -7.96 -27.05 20.41
CA ASN A 173 -8.77 -28.24 20.68
C ASN A 173 -8.41 -28.76 22.08
N GLY A 174 -8.88 -28.05 23.11
CA GLY A 174 -9.01 -28.64 24.45
C GLY A 174 -9.87 -29.91 24.36
N PRO A 175 -9.66 -30.91 25.23
CA PRO A 175 -10.37 -32.17 25.13
C PRO A 175 -11.87 -31.93 25.21
N CYS A 176 -12.61 -32.41 24.19
CA CYS A 176 -14.06 -32.46 24.23
C CYS A 176 -14.49 -33.17 25.52
N GLY A 177 -15.40 -32.55 26.28
CA GLY A 177 -15.61 -32.88 27.69
C GLY A 177 -15.90 -34.36 27.94
N GLU A 178 -15.26 -34.91 28.96
CA GLU A 178 -15.48 -36.27 29.44
C GLU A 178 -16.91 -36.42 29.99
N SER A 179 -17.82 -36.93 29.16
CA SER A 179 -19.09 -37.50 29.64
C SER A 179 -18.96 -39.01 29.79
N GLY A 180 -18.56 -39.46 30.99
CA GLY A 180 -18.73 -40.84 31.50
C GLY A 180 -18.21 -41.98 30.62
N ALA A 181 -16.96 -42.39 30.82
CA ALA A 181 -16.41 -43.58 30.19
C ALA A 181 -17.04 -44.89 30.73
N ASP A 182 -17.58 -45.71 29.83
CA ASP A 182 -17.88 -47.12 30.06
C ASP A 182 -16.64 -47.96 29.64
N PRO A 183 -16.01 -48.77 30.52
CA PRO A 183 -14.62 -49.18 30.34
C PRO A 183 -14.44 -50.43 29.46
N HIS A 184 -15.02 -50.46 28.26
CA HIS A 184 -14.78 -51.53 27.27
C HIS A 184 -14.84 -51.06 25.80
N THR A 185 -13.77 -50.41 25.32
CA THR A 185 -13.41 -50.43 23.89
C THR A 185 -11.89 -50.32 23.69
N GLU A 186 -11.45 -50.89 22.58
CA GLU A 186 -10.08 -51.29 22.24
C GLU A 186 -9.07 -50.14 22.08
N ARG A 187 -7.78 -50.50 22.17
CA ARG A 187 -6.63 -49.61 21.94
C ARG A 187 -6.80 -48.71 20.71
N GLU A 188 -6.74 -47.40 20.91
CA GLU A 188 -6.60 -46.45 19.81
C GLU A 188 -5.32 -46.70 18.99
N ALA A 189 -5.48 -46.80 17.67
CA ALA A 189 -4.38 -46.87 16.73
C ALA A 189 -3.85 -45.46 16.41
N LYS A 190 -2.55 -45.36 16.07
CA LYS A 190 -1.97 -44.11 15.56
C LYS A 190 -2.70 -43.67 14.27
N PRO A 191 -3.01 -42.37 14.09
CA PRO A 191 -3.64 -41.89 12.87
C PRO A 191 -2.68 -42.00 11.68
N ALA A 192 -3.23 -42.37 10.52
CA ALA A 192 -2.50 -42.53 9.26
C ALA A 192 -2.29 -41.19 8.52
N GLU A 193 -1.38 -41.19 7.55
CA GLU A 193 -1.15 -40.06 6.64
C GLU A 193 -2.41 -39.72 5.84
N GLY A 194 -2.93 -38.50 6.00
CA GLY A 194 -4.15 -38.06 5.33
C GLY A 194 -4.27 -36.54 5.26
N VAL A 195 -4.96 -36.07 4.21
CA VAL A 195 -5.24 -34.64 3.97
C VAL A 195 -6.21 -34.12 5.04
N ARG A 196 -5.79 -33.13 5.84
CA ARG A 196 -6.69 -32.48 6.81
C ARG A 196 -7.60 -31.49 6.07
N VAL A 197 -8.91 -31.53 6.31
CA VAL A 197 -9.87 -30.60 5.69
C VAL A 197 -10.66 -29.86 6.76
N ARG A 198 -10.60 -28.52 6.74
CA ARG A 198 -11.49 -27.65 7.53
C ARG A 198 -12.57 -27.10 6.61
N ARG A 199 -13.84 -27.42 6.90
CA ARG A 199 -14.99 -26.75 6.27
C ARG A 199 -15.28 -25.44 7.00
N ILE A 200 -15.66 -24.40 6.27
CA ILE A 200 -16.29 -23.20 6.82
C ILE A 200 -17.80 -23.40 6.82
N GLU A 201 -18.44 -23.27 7.98
CA GLU A 201 -19.87 -23.51 8.16
C GLU A 201 -20.73 -22.25 7.95
N SER A 202 -20.15 -21.05 8.10
CA SER A 202 -20.89 -19.79 7.95
C SER A 202 -20.06 -18.61 7.45
N LEU A 203 -20.74 -17.55 7.00
CA LEU A 203 -20.09 -16.28 6.66
C LEU A 203 -19.49 -15.58 7.89
N GLY A 204 -20.07 -15.77 9.08
CA GLY A 204 -19.48 -15.28 10.34
C GLY A 204 -18.13 -15.94 10.60
N GLU A 205 -18.08 -17.28 10.56
CA GLU A 205 -16.83 -18.03 10.73
C GLU A 205 -15.79 -17.64 9.66
N TYR A 206 -16.19 -17.42 8.40
CA TYR A 206 -15.28 -16.91 7.37
C TYR A 206 -14.58 -15.62 7.82
N TYR A 207 -15.32 -14.65 8.36
CA TYR A 207 -14.74 -13.38 8.80
C TYR A 207 -13.93 -13.52 10.09
N GLU A 208 -14.38 -14.33 11.05
CA GLU A 208 -13.65 -14.64 12.28
C GLU A 208 -12.28 -15.28 11.97
N LEU A 209 -12.24 -16.31 11.13
CA LEU A 209 -10.99 -16.97 10.73
C LEU A 209 -10.10 -16.10 9.84
N SER A 210 -10.69 -15.23 9.01
CA SER A 210 -9.93 -14.24 8.23
C SER A 210 -9.30 -13.17 9.12
N ALA A 211 -9.92 -12.84 10.26
CA ALA A 211 -9.44 -11.83 11.20
C ALA A 211 -8.43 -12.40 12.22
N ALA A 212 -8.64 -13.61 12.74
CA ALA A 212 -7.87 -14.19 13.84
C ALA A 212 -6.34 -14.18 13.62
N HIS A 213 -5.90 -14.39 12.38
CA HIS A 213 -4.47 -14.33 11.99
C HIS A 213 -3.81 -12.98 12.30
N PHE A 214 -4.58 -11.88 12.30
CA PHE A 214 -4.09 -10.52 12.59
C PHE A 214 -4.20 -10.13 14.07
N ASP A 215 -4.75 -10.99 14.91
CA ASP A 215 -4.90 -10.75 16.34
C ASP A 215 -3.80 -11.47 17.14
N ASP A 216 -3.40 -12.67 16.70
CA ASP A 216 -2.32 -13.47 17.32
C ASP A 216 -0.93 -12.81 17.15
N ASP A 217 -0.68 -12.16 16.00
CA ASP A 217 0.54 -11.37 15.75
C ASP A 217 0.61 -10.05 16.58
N ARG A 218 -0.44 -9.68 17.33
CA ARG A 218 -0.44 -8.47 18.19
C ARG A 218 0.24 -8.68 19.54
N ASP A 219 0.28 -9.92 20.05
CA ASP A 219 0.94 -10.24 21.32
C ASP A 219 2.46 -10.32 21.13
N ASN A 220 3.04 -9.14 21.32
CA ASN A 220 4.35 -8.66 20.91
C ASN A 220 5.55 -9.50 21.41
N ASN A 221 5.78 -10.67 20.82
CA ASN A 221 7.04 -11.42 20.95
C ASN A 221 7.39 -12.27 19.71
N HIS A 222 7.74 -11.61 18.60
CA HIS A 222 8.21 -12.24 17.34
C HIS A 222 9.40 -13.22 17.49
N LYS A 223 10.01 -13.35 18.67
CA LYS A 223 11.11 -14.29 18.94
C LYS A 223 10.64 -15.73 19.22
N ASN A 224 9.38 -15.92 19.62
CA ASN A 224 8.88 -17.19 20.15
C ASN A 224 7.65 -17.78 19.45
N ASN A 225 7.07 -17.11 18.43
CA ASN A 225 6.02 -17.74 17.64
C ASN A 225 6.64 -18.98 16.95
N PRO A 226 6.17 -20.22 17.25
CA PRO A 226 6.76 -21.42 16.69
C PRO A 226 6.81 -21.32 15.17
N ARG A 227 7.87 -21.86 14.55
CA ARG A 227 7.98 -21.92 13.09
C ARG A 227 6.84 -22.75 12.52
N ILE A 228 5.72 -22.09 12.21
CA ILE A 228 4.69 -22.64 11.31
C ILE A 228 5.45 -23.00 10.03
N ASP A 229 5.31 -24.25 9.60
CA ASP A 229 5.95 -24.69 8.37
C ASP A 229 5.18 -24.14 7.17
N TYR A 230 5.60 -22.96 6.73
CA TYR A 230 5.06 -22.27 5.55
C TYR A 230 5.34 -23.02 4.23
N SER A 231 6.14 -24.10 4.24
CA SER A 231 6.32 -24.98 3.09
C SER A 231 5.20 -26.01 2.92
N ALA A 232 4.32 -26.16 3.91
CA ALA A 232 3.20 -27.09 3.85
C ALA A 232 2.24 -26.76 2.69
N ASP A 233 1.86 -27.79 1.92
CA ASP A 233 0.90 -27.67 0.82
C ASP A 233 -0.52 -27.33 1.32
N ARG A 234 -0.77 -26.04 1.55
CA ARG A 234 -2.05 -25.51 2.02
C ARG A 234 -2.83 -24.86 0.89
N CYS A 235 -4.12 -25.18 0.78
CA CYS A 235 -4.98 -24.65 -0.27
C CYS A 235 -6.36 -24.23 0.26
N VAL A 236 -6.99 -23.30 -0.45
CA VAL A 236 -8.41 -22.96 -0.27
C VAL A 236 -9.20 -23.59 -1.42
N PHE A 237 -10.25 -24.36 -1.11
CA PHE A 237 -11.17 -24.91 -2.09
C PHE A 237 -12.49 -24.15 -2.06
N LEU A 238 -12.88 -23.57 -3.19
CA LEU A 238 -14.14 -22.85 -3.39
C LEU A 238 -15.15 -23.77 -4.09
N GLU A 239 -16.11 -24.30 -3.34
CA GLU A 239 -17.16 -25.17 -3.88
C GLU A 239 -17.99 -24.45 -4.95
N GLY A 240 -18.31 -25.11 -6.06
CA GLY A 240 -19.19 -24.57 -7.11
C GLY A 240 -18.61 -23.42 -7.95
N ALA A 241 -17.37 -22.98 -7.67
CA ALA A 241 -16.70 -21.96 -8.47
C ALA A 241 -16.33 -22.50 -9.87
N THR A 242 -16.55 -21.70 -10.92
CA THR A 242 -16.31 -22.07 -12.32
C THR A 242 -15.24 -21.17 -12.97
N PRO A 243 -14.72 -21.51 -14.18
CA PRO A 243 -13.78 -20.65 -14.88
C PRO A 243 -14.31 -19.23 -15.17
N ASP A 244 -15.63 -19.06 -15.34
CA ASP A 244 -16.27 -17.76 -15.57
C ASP A 244 -16.17 -16.83 -14.37
N ASP A 245 -16.06 -17.38 -13.16
CA ASP A 245 -15.89 -16.60 -11.93
C ASP A 245 -14.54 -15.85 -11.94
N PHE A 246 -13.46 -16.38 -12.54
CA PHE A 246 -12.14 -15.70 -12.62
C PHE A 246 -12.16 -14.37 -13.40
N GLY A 247 -13.10 -14.21 -14.33
CA GLY A 247 -13.27 -13.00 -15.13
C GLY A 247 -14.16 -11.95 -14.47
N SER A 248 -15.07 -12.37 -13.60
CA SER A 248 -16.24 -11.60 -13.16
C SER A 248 -16.24 -11.30 -11.66
N THR A 249 -15.95 -12.29 -10.84
CA THR A 249 -16.20 -12.29 -9.39
C THR A 249 -14.93 -12.52 -8.57
N LEU A 250 -14.05 -13.40 -9.04
CA LEU A 250 -12.84 -13.82 -8.35
C LEU A 250 -11.59 -13.13 -8.93
N HIS A 251 -10.62 -12.84 -8.08
CA HIS A 251 -9.26 -12.47 -8.48
C HIS A 251 -8.29 -13.48 -7.88
N LEU A 252 -8.02 -14.57 -8.59
CA LEU A 252 -7.14 -15.63 -8.11
C LEU A 252 -6.01 -15.83 -9.12
N ARG A 253 -4.77 -15.87 -8.64
CA ARG A 253 -3.56 -16.20 -9.43
C ARG A 253 -3.01 -17.51 -8.88
N GLY A 254 -2.71 -18.48 -9.75
CA GLY A 254 -2.39 -19.84 -9.27
C GLY A 254 -3.60 -20.61 -8.74
N ALA A 255 -4.79 -20.30 -9.28
CA ALA A 255 -5.98 -21.10 -9.05
C ALA A 255 -6.16 -22.12 -10.19
N GLU A 256 -6.56 -23.33 -9.80
CA GLU A 256 -6.88 -24.46 -10.67
C GLU A 256 -8.37 -24.75 -10.57
N TRP A 257 -9.02 -25.05 -11.68
CA TRP A 257 -10.41 -25.49 -11.68
C TRP A 257 -10.48 -27.03 -11.66
N ILE A 258 -11.43 -27.56 -10.89
CA ILE A 258 -11.67 -28.98 -10.67
C ILE A 258 -13.14 -29.24 -11.03
N GLY A 259 -13.42 -30.03 -12.07
CA GLY A 259 -14.81 -30.48 -12.34
C GLY A 259 -15.25 -30.77 -13.77
N GLY A 260 -14.35 -31.08 -14.71
CA GLY A 260 -14.71 -31.36 -16.11
C GLY A 260 -14.89 -32.84 -16.43
N ASP A 261 -15.93 -33.17 -17.20
CA ASP A 261 -15.86 -34.29 -18.14
C ASP A 261 -15.06 -33.81 -19.37
N VAL A 262 -14.31 -34.71 -20.02
CA VAL A 262 -13.17 -34.36 -20.91
C VAL A 262 -13.54 -33.62 -22.21
N GLU A 263 -14.82 -33.52 -22.58
CA GLU A 263 -15.23 -33.23 -23.97
C GLU A 263 -15.74 -31.80 -24.30
N SER A 264 -15.73 -30.83 -23.36
CA SER A 264 -16.44 -29.54 -23.60
C SER A 264 -15.68 -28.22 -23.32
N ILE A 265 -14.34 -28.20 -23.40
CA ILE A 265 -13.59 -26.92 -23.54
C ILE A 265 -13.11 -26.74 -24.99
N GLY A 266 -14.08 -26.53 -25.89
CA GLY A 266 -13.82 -26.16 -27.29
C GLY A 266 -13.35 -24.71 -27.39
N GLY A 267 -12.04 -24.46 -27.23
CA GLY A 267 -11.52 -23.09 -27.10
C GLY A 267 -10.07 -22.81 -27.54
N GLY A 268 -9.35 -23.81 -28.06
CA GLY A 268 -8.06 -23.63 -28.72
C GLY A 268 -6.81 -23.90 -27.87
N GLY A 269 -6.20 -25.07 -28.12
CA GLY A 269 -4.75 -25.34 -28.00
C GLY A 269 -4.07 -25.07 -26.66
N ASP A 270 -4.03 -26.07 -25.80
CA ASP A 270 -2.82 -26.63 -25.16
C ASP A 270 -3.26 -27.65 -24.09
N ASP A 271 -2.55 -28.79 -24.00
CA ASP A 271 -2.97 -29.95 -23.20
C ASP A 271 -3.23 -29.59 -21.73
N HIS A 272 -4.49 -29.71 -21.30
CA HIS A 272 -4.88 -29.47 -19.92
C HIS A 272 -4.63 -30.73 -19.09
N GLU A 273 -3.43 -30.84 -18.52
CA GLU A 273 -3.16 -31.84 -17.46
C GLU A 273 -4.18 -31.69 -16.33
N ILE A 274 -4.93 -32.76 -16.09
CA ILE A 274 -5.89 -32.85 -14.99
C ILE A 274 -5.12 -33.17 -13.72
N HIS A 275 -4.80 -32.16 -12.92
CA HIS A 275 -4.22 -32.39 -11.60
C HIS A 275 -5.22 -33.13 -10.70
N PRO A 276 -4.81 -34.22 -10.00
CA PRO A 276 -5.71 -35.01 -9.19
C PRO A 276 -6.27 -34.20 -8.01
N ILE A 277 -7.53 -34.46 -7.69
CA ILE A 277 -8.19 -33.90 -6.51
C ILE A 277 -7.42 -34.35 -5.26
N PRO A 278 -7.01 -33.44 -4.35
CA PRO A 278 -6.39 -33.82 -3.09
C PRO A 278 -7.28 -34.82 -2.33
N SER A 279 -6.71 -35.92 -1.87
CA SER A 279 -7.44 -37.13 -1.41
C SER A 279 -8.33 -36.97 -0.16
N GLY A 280 -8.53 -35.75 0.34
CA GLY A 280 -9.52 -35.39 1.36
C GLY A 280 -10.72 -34.57 0.85
N ILE A 281 -10.69 -34.08 -0.39
CA ILE A 281 -11.86 -33.46 -1.05
C ILE A 281 -12.64 -34.59 -1.74
N ALA A 282 -13.95 -34.67 -1.50
CA ALA A 282 -14.78 -35.72 -2.10
C ALA A 282 -14.76 -35.60 -3.64
N SER A 283 -14.59 -36.73 -4.33
CA SER A 283 -14.26 -36.79 -5.77
C SER A 283 -15.37 -36.33 -6.70
N ASP A 284 -16.57 -36.13 -6.17
CA ASP A 284 -17.77 -35.59 -6.82
C ASP A 284 -17.85 -34.05 -6.76
N LEU A 285 -17.06 -33.39 -5.91
CA LEU A 285 -17.11 -31.95 -5.70
C LEU A 285 -16.40 -31.18 -6.82
N LYS A 286 -17.16 -30.33 -7.51
CA LYS A 286 -16.67 -29.36 -8.50
C LYS A 286 -16.39 -28.01 -7.83
N GLY A 287 -15.35 -27.30 -8.27
CA GLY A 287 -14.96 -26.02 -7.70
C GLY A 287 -13.59 -25.52 -8.16
N VAL A 288 -13.03 -24.58 -7.40
CA VAL A 288 -11.70 -24.01 -7.66
C VAL A 288 -10.78 -24.27 -6.48
N LEU A 289 -9.57 -24.77 -6.75
CA LEU A 289 -8.49 -24.92 -5.78
C LEU A 289 -7.51 -23.76 -5.93
N TYR A 290 -7.33 -22.97 -4.87
CA TYR A 290 -6.46 -21.80 -4.84
C TYR A 290 -5.21 -22.07 -3.99
N ARG A 291 -4.04 -22.03 -4.62
CA ARG A 291 -2.71 -22.14 -3.99
C ARG A 291 -1.95 -20.82 -4.17
N PRO A 292 -1.69 -20.03 -3.12
CA PRO A 292 -1.04 -18.72 -3.24
C PRO A 292 0.37 -18.78 -3.85
N THR A 293 1.07 -19.88 -3.60
CA THR A 293 2.44 -20.17 -4.02
C THR A 293 2.55 -20.76 -5.44
N ALA A 294 1.44 -21.18 -6.05
CA ALA A 294 1.45 -21.78 -7.39
C ALA A 294 1.70 -20.70 -8.47
N SER A 295 2.94 -20.61 -8.95
CA SER A 295 3.31 -19.76 -10.07
C SER A 295 2.86 -20.38 -11.39
N ARG A 296 1.71 -19.95 -11.94
CA ARG A 296 1.32 -20.26 -13.33
C ARG A 296 1.73 -19.11 -14.26
N ASN A 297 2.97 -19.13 -14.72
CA ASN A 297 3.43 -18.28 -15.82
C ASN A 297 2.94 -18.86 -17.16
N GLY A 298 1.93 -18.23 -17.76
CA GLY A 298 1.45 -18.62 -19.08
C GLY A 298 2.39 -18.13 -20.20
N ALA A 299 3.32 -18.99 -20.62
CA ALA A 299 3.87 -19.05 -21.98
C ALA A 299 4.66 -20.37 -22.13
N ALA A 300 4.32 -21.18 -23.14
CA ALA A 300 4.88 -22.51 -23.36
C ALA A 300 6.42 -22.54 -23.34
N ARG A 301 6.97 -23.10 -22.26
CA ARG A 301 8.25 -23.81 -22.19
C ARG A 301 8.03 -25.00 -21.27
N GLU A 302 8.41 -26.18 -21.72
CA GLU A 302 8.27 -27.44 -20.97
C GLU A 302 9.03 -27.37 -19.64
N ASP A 303 8.52 -28.11 -18.64
CA ASP A 303 9.00 -28.21 -17.26
C ASP A 303 9.09 -26.91 -16.43
N ARG A 304 8.12 -26.75 -15.51
CA ARG A 304 8.36 -26.82 -14.04
C ARG A 304 7.11 -26.45 -13.23
N CYS A 305 6.47 -27.46 -12.64
CA CYS A 305 5.76 -27.26 -11.38
C CYS A 305 6.81 -26.95 -10.30
N GLY A 306 6.66 -25.84 -9.56
CA GLY A 306 7.58 -25.48 -8.46
C GLY A 306 8.60 -24.37 -8.73
N GLU A 307 8.46 -23.54 -9.78
CA GLU A 307 9.24 -22.30 -9.84
C GLU A 307 8.82 -21.32 -8.72
N THR A 308 9.73 -21.09 -7.78
CA THR A 308 9.58 -20.07 -6.73
C THR A 308 9.33 -18.69 -7.35
N PRO A 309 8.46 -17.84 -6.76
CA PRO A 309 8.21 -16.50 -7.26
C PRO A 309 9.51 -15.69 -7.46
N PRO A 310 9.60 -14.83 -8.49
CA PRO A 310 10.85 -14.17 -8.83
C PRO A 310 11.34 -13.25 -7.70
N LEU A 311 12.65 -13.30 -7.38
CA LEU A 311 13.27 -12.51 -6.32
C LEU A 311 13.01 -11.00 -6.44
N SER A 312 12.91 -10.47 -7.67
CA SER A 312 12.54 -9.06 -7.91
C SER A 312 11.18 -8.66 -7.33
N ARG A 313 10.27 -9.63 -7.15
CA ARG A 313 9.02 -9.45 -6.40
C ARG A 313 9.28 -9.41 -4.90
N ALA A 314 10.10 -10.30 -4.33
CA ALA A 314 10.52 -10.22 -2.92
C ALA A 314 11.16 -8.87 -2.60
N THR A 315 12.10 -8.38 -3.42
CA THR A 315 12.74 -7.07 -3.29
C THR A 315 11.75 -5.92 -3.23
N SER A 316 10.66 -6.00 -4.02
CA SER A 316 9.57 -5.02 -4.03
C SER A 316 8.66 -5.13 -2.80
N LEU A 317 8.44 -6.35 -2.31
CA LEU A 317 7.59 -6.60 -1.15
C LEU A 317 8.30 -6.19 0.16
N LEU A 318 9.58 -6.54 0.31
CA LEU A 318 10.45 -6.11 1.39
C LEU A 318 10.50 -4.58 1.48
N TRP A 319 10.63 -3.87 0.35
CA TRP A 319 10.60 -2.41 0.33
C TRP A 319 9.32 -1.83 0.95
N TYR A 320 8.15 -2.31 0.54
CA TYR A 320 6.89 -1.79 1.09
C TYR A 320 6.65 -2.23 2.54
N ARG A 321 7.11 -3.41 2.96
CA ARG A 321 7.16 -3.80 4.38
C ARG A 321 7.97 -2.77 5.19
N SER A 322 9.20 -2.45 4.76
CA SER A 322 10.04 -1.45 5.43
C SER A 322 9.43 -0.04 5.43
N VAL A 323 8.74 0.36 4.35
CA VAL A 323 8.03 1.65 4.32
C VAL A 323 6.86 1.68 5.30
N LEU A 324 6.04 0.61 5.39
CA LEU A 324 4.93 0.53 6.34
C LEU A 324 5.43 0.60 7.79
N GLU A 325 6.48 -0.16 8.10
CA GLU A 325 7.15 -0.22 9.41
C GLU A 325 7.75 1.15 9.80
N ALA A 326 8.58 1.73 8.94
CA ALA A 326 9.20 3.03 9.19
C ALA A 326 8.16 4.17 9.32
N THR A 327 7.13 4.17 8.48
CA THR A 327 6.03 5.14 8.56
C THR A 327 5.25 5.02 9.87
N ALA A 328 5.18 3.85 10.48
CA ALA A 328 4.54 3.67 11.79
C ALA A 328 5.42 4.17 12.94
N SER A 329 6.75 4.04 12.84
CA SER A 329 7.70 4.43 13.88
C SER A 329 8.15 5.89 13.85
N ASN A 330 8.08 6.56 12.69
CA ASN A 330 8.60 7.92 12.52
C ASN A 330 7.72 9.00 13.18
N ASP A 331 8.35 10.09 13.64
CA ASP A 331 7.66 11.18 14.34
C ASP A 331 6.62 11.90 13.45
N PRO A 332 5.37 12.15 13.93
CA PRO A 332 4.32 12.74 13.13
C PRO A 332 4.53 14.24 12.84
N VAL A 333 4.66 14.59 11.55
CA VAL A 333 4.79 15.97 11.07
C VAL A 333 3.41 16.61 10.89
N LEU A 334 2.95 17.28 11.94
CA LEU A 334 1.66 18.01 12.00
C LEU A 334 1.76 19.50 11.59
N HIS A 335 2.76 19.85 10.78
CA HIS A 335 3.00 21.22 10.32
C HIS A 335 3.24 21.36 8.81
N CYS A 336 2.96 20.30 8.02
CA CYS A 336 2.96 20.38 6.56
C CYS A 336 1.69 21.08 6.01
N TYR A 337 0.55 20.95 6.69
CA TYR A 337 -0.75 21.56 6.34
C TYR A 337 -1.29 21.34 4.92
N GLY A 338 -0.77 20.39 4.14
CA GLY A 338 -1.14 20.25 2.71
C GLY A 338 -0.46 21.28 1.79
N LEU A 339 0.56 22.00 2.24
CA LEU A 339 1.28 23.03 1.46
C LEU A 339 2.01 22.50 0.21
N HIS A 340 1.99 21.19 -0.06
CA HIS A 340 2.56 20.63 -1.28
C HIS A 340 1.70 20.97 -2.53
N GLU A 341 0.35 20.97 -2.44
CA GLU A 341 -0.53 21.43 -3.54
C GLU A 341 -0.37 22.95 -3.78
N TRP A 342 0.09 23.68 -2.77
CA TRP A 342 0.45 25.09 -2.87
C TRP A 342 1.83 25.28 -3.52
N ALA A 343 2.81 24.46 -3.14
CA ALA A 343 4.13 24.39 -3.78
C ALA A 343 4.06 23.94 -5.25
N MET A 344 3.12 23.07 -5.58
CA MET A 344 2.73 22.71 -6.95
C MET A 344 2.23 23.94 -7.73
N GLN A 345 1.52 24.88 -7.09
CA GLN A 345 0.94 26.08 -7.71
C GLN A 345 1.80 27.36 -7.52
N TYR A 346 2.98 27.25 -6.92
CA TYR A 346 3.86 28.38 -6.66
C TYR A 346 4.47 28.94 -7.95
N GLN A 347 4.35 30.25 -8.15
CA GLN A 347 4.89 30.92 -9.34
C GLN A 347 5.27 32.37 -8.99
N PRO A 348 6.47 32.61 -8.41
CA PRO A 348 6.95 33.96 -8.16
C PRO A 348 7.25 34.67 -9.49
N GLU A 349 7.43 35.99 -9.43
CA GLU A 349 7.68 36.80 -10.63
C GLU A 349 8.92 36.32 -11.40
N GLY A 350 8.80 36.23 -12.73
CA GLY A 350 9.85 35.68 -13.61
C GLY A 350 10.00 34.16 -13.60
N ALA A 351 9.29 33.40 -12.75
CA ALA A 351 9.33 31.95 -12.77
C ALA A 351 8.55 31.34 -13.95
N ARG A 352 9.02 30.18 -14.42
CA ARG A 352 8.30 29.35 -15.39
C ARG A 352 6.94 28.92 -14.84
N GLU A 353 5.98 28.72 -15.75
CA GLU A 353 4.67 28.18 -15.40
C GLU A 353 4.80 26.82 -14.68
N PRO A 354 4.08 26.60 -13.57
CA PRO A 354 4.22 25.36 -12.81
C PRO A 354 3.69 24.14 -13.57
N PRO A 355 4.35 22.96 -13.44
CA PRO A 355 3.93 21.73 -14.11
C PRO A 355 2.56 21.21 -13.62
N SER A 356 2.10 21.68 -12.46
CA SER A 356 0.82 21.35 -11.82
C SER A 356 -0.41 21.64 -12.67
N GLY A 357 -0.33 22.60 -13.61
CA GLY A 357 -1.39 22.92 -14.56
C GLY A 357 -1.88 21.70 -15.38
N ARG A 358 -1.10 20.63 -15.47
CA ARG A 358 -1.50 19.39 -16.16
C ARG A 358 -2.45 18.50 -15.36
N TYR A 359 -2.43 18.57 -14.03
CA TYR A 359 -3.15 17.62 -13.17
C TYR A 359 -4.49 18.16 -12.67
N GLN A 360 -4.64 19.49 -12.52
CA GLN A 360 -5.85 20.12 -11.96
C GLN A 360 -6.32 21.36 -12.75
N SER A 361 -6.00 21.46 -14.04
CA SER A 361 -6.39 22.59 -14.93
C SER A 361 -7.89 22.88 -15.02
N HIS A 362 -8.74 21.93 -14.63
CA HIS A 362 -10.19 22.08 -14.66
C HIS A 362 -10.76 22.73 -13.38
N LEU A 363 -9.96 22.91 -12.33
CA LEU A 363 -10.36 23.60 -11.11
C LEU A 363 -9.92 25.06 -11.16
N ALA A 364 -10.81 25.97 -10.78
CA ALA A 364 -10.46 27.36 -10.55
C ALA A 364 -9.65 27.50 -9.24
N LEU A 365 -8.81 28.52 -9.13
CA LEU A 365 -8.19 28.86 -7.84
C LEU A 365 -9.22 29.55 -6.93
N ARG A 366 -9.28 29.14 -5.66
CA ARG A 366 -10.10 29.80 -4.63
C ARG A 366 -9.41 31.02 -3.98
N VAL A 367 -8.13 31.23 -4.29
CA VAL A 367 -7.27 32.32 -3.79
C VAL A 367 -6.40 32.87 -4.92
N SER A 368 -5.92 34.11 -4.79
CA SER A 368 -5.05 34.71 -5.79
C SER A 368 -3.66 34.03 -5.84
N ARG A 369 -2.96 34.11 -6.99
CA ARG A 369 -1.57 33.62 -7.10
C ARG A 369 -0.65 34.31 -6.08
N THR A 370 -0.86 35.61 -5.82
CA THR A 370 -0.17 36.37 -4.76
C THR A 370 -0.35 35.71 -3.39
N THR A 371 -1.58 35.34 -3.02
CA THR A 371 -1.88 34.65 -1.76
C THR A 371 -1.20 33.28 -1.67
N ILE A 372 -1.07 32.56 -2.79
CA ILE A 372 -0.33 31.29 -2.86
C ILE A 372 1.15 31.53 -2.60
N ASN A 373 1.76 32.45 -3.35
CA ASN A 373 3.18 32.78 -3.25
C ASN A 373 3.55 33.25 -1.83
N GLU A 374 2.87 34.26 -1.30
CA GLU A 374 3.08 34.76 0.06
C GLU A 374 2.92 33.67 1.13
N THR A 375 2.04 32.68 0.90
CA THR A 375 1.82 31.60 1.87
C THR A 375 2.93 30.56 1.83
N VAL A 376 3.41 30.20 0.64
CA VAL A 376 4.54 29.28 0.46
C VAL A 376 5.85 29.92 0.95
N GLU A 377 6.12 31.17 0.59
CA GLU A 377 7.31 31.92 1.00
C GLU A 377 7.38 32.12 2.53
N ARG A 378 6.28 32.57 3.15
CA ARG A 378 6.21 32.86 4.59
C ARG A 378 6.26 31.62 5.49
N LYS A 379 5.89 30.45 4.97
CA LYS A 379 5.78 29.21 5.77
C LYS A 379 6.81 28.15 5.41
N GLY A 380 7.43 28.24 4.24
CA GLY A 380 8.16 27.12 3.67
C GLY A 380 7.23 25.93 3.42
N VAL A 381 7.84 24.80 3.09
CA VAL A 381 7.17 23.52 2.91
C VAL A 381 7.87 22.49 3.79
N SER A 382 7.11 21.64 4.47
CA SER A 382 7.62 20.53 5.28
C SER A 382 7.02 19.22 4.76
N CYS A 383 7.12 19.01 3.46
CA CYS A 383 6.58 17.84 2.80
C CYS A 383 7.59 16.72 2.87
N THR A 384 7.26 15.69 3.64
CA THR A 384 8.13 14.53 3.85
C THR A 384 7.89 13.41 2.82
N HIS A 385 6.84 13.50 2.00
CA HIS A 385 6.53 12.49 0.99
C HIS A 385 7.43 12.68 -0.24
N VAL A 386 8.47 11.86 -0.37
CA VAL A 386 9.44 11.91 -1.47
C VAL A 386 8.77 11.96 -2.85
N ASP A 387 7.73 11.15 -3.05
CA ASP A 387 7.00 11.03 -4.31
C ASP A 387 6.19 12.31 -4.67
N ALA A 388 5.96 13.24 -3.73
CA ALA A 388 5.32 14.53 -3.99
C ALA A 388 6.26 15.55 -4.64
N LEU A 389 7.56 15.48 -4.35
CA LEU A 389 8.54 16.51 -4.73
C LEU A 389 8.58 16.75 -6.25
N ARG A 390 8.37 15.70 -7.06
CA ARG A 390 8.31 15.82 -8.54
C ARG A 390 7.19 16.73 -9.07
N PHE A 391 6.13 16.94 -8.30
CA PHE A 391 5.01 17.78 -8.73
C PHE A 391 5.20 19.26 -8.40
N PHE A 392 6.15 19.58 -7.51
CA PHE A 392 6.42 20.95 -7.08
C PHE A 392 6.77 21.83 -8.30
N ALA A 393 6.37 23.09 -8.25
CA ALA A 393 6.94 24.09 -9.14
C ALA A 393 8.46 24.13 -8.94
N PRO A 394 9.29 24.24 -9.98
CA PRO A 394 10.75 24.28 -9.85
C PRO A 394 11.24 25.33 -8.83
N ALA A 395 10.58 26.49 -8.77
CA ALA A 395 10.89 27.55 -7.82
C ALA A 395 10.55 27.20 -6.34
N ALA A 396 9.67 26.22 -6.09
CA ALA A 396 9.27 25.83 -4.74
C ALA A 396 10.21 24.78 -4.10
N GLY A 397 11.04 24.10 -4.90
CA GLY A 397 11.98 23.09 -4.41
C GLY A 397 12.86 23.54 -3.24
N PRO A 398 13.57 24.68 -3.36
CA PRO A 398 14.40 25.21 -2.28
C PRO A 398 13.64 25.64 -1.01
N LEU A 399 12.31 25.75 -1.08
CA LEU A 399 11.45 26.11 0.06
C LEU A 399 11.00 24.89 0.86
N ASN A 400 11.27 23.67 0.40
CA ASN A 400 11.07 22.45 1.19
C ASN A 400 12.21 22.24 2.19
N HIS A 401 11.87 22.07 3.48
CA HIS A 401 12.86 21.90 4.55
C HIS A 401 13.73 20.63 4.40
N HIS A 402 13.28 19.67 3.59
CA HIS A 402 14.02 18.44 3.27
C HIS A 402 14.85 18.57 1.98
N GLY A 403 14.89 19.76 1.37
CA GLY A 403 15.64 20.03 0.14
C GLY A 403 14.86 19.81 -1.15
N ALA A 404 15.54 20.11 -2.27
CA ALA A 404 14.99 20.11 -3.63
C ALA A 404 15.36 18.87 -4.46
N SER A 405 16.04 17.88 -3.87
CA SER A 405 16.34 16.59 -4.49
C SER A 405 16.32 15.54 -3.37
N LEU A 406 15.50 14.51 -3.53
CA LEU A 406 15.34 13.41 -2.58
C LEU A 406 15.51 12.08 -3.33
N GLU A 407 16.20 11.12 -2.74
CA GLU A 407 16.26 9.75 -3.23
C GLU A 407 15.14 8.92 -2.60
N ARG A 408 14.67 7.88 -3.31
CA ARG A 408 13.58 7.04 -2.79
C ARG A 408 13.95 6.32 -1.48
N THR A 409 15.24 6.08 -1.21
CA THR A 409 15.75 5.65 0.10
C THR A 409 15.37 6.58 1.25
N ASP A 410 15.27 7.90 1.00
CA ASP A 410 14.90 8.89 2.01
C ASP A 410 13.46 8.70 2.50
N GLN A 411 12.62 7.97 1.75
CA GLN A 411 11.24 7.63 2.16
C GLN A 411 11.22 6.93 3.53
N LEU A 412 12.22 6.11 3.86
CA LEU A 412 12.30 5.42 5.15
C LEU A 412 12.58 6.39 6.33
N GLY A 413 13.30 7.48 6.09
CA GLY A 413 13.62 8.48 7.12
C GLY A 413 12.64 9.66 7.20
N LEU A 414 11.84 9.87 6.14
CA LEU A 414 10.94 11.03 6.01
C LEU A 414 9.46 10.65 6.09
N GLU A 415 9.05 9.51 5.53
CA GLU A 415 7.63 9.17 5.52
C GLU A 415 7.14 8.85 6.94
N GLN A 416 5.99 9.42 7.31
CA GLN A 416 5.58 9.60 8.69
C GLN A 416 4.05 9.49 8.82
N PRO A 417 3.54 9.10 10.00
CA PRO A 417 2.21 8.50 10.11
C PRO A 417 1.07 9.50 9.92
N ALA A 418 1.33 10.81 9.96
CA ALA A 418 0.35 11.87 9.71
C ALA A 418 0.37 12.41 8.27
N CYS A 419 1.18 11.86 7.36
CA CYS A 419 1.23 12.33 5.98
C CYS A 419 0.01 11.84 5.18
N VAL A 420 -0.82 12.76 4.67
CA VAL A 420 -2.00 12.41 3.85
C VAL A 420 -1.65 11.53 2.65
N HIS A 421 -0.48 11.75 2.03
CA HIS A 421 -0.02 10.91 0.93
C HIS A 421 0.40 9.50 1.35
N ALA A 422 1.01 9.33 2.52
CA ALA A 422 1.34 8.01 3.04
C ALA A 422 0.07 7.17 3.27
N HIS A 423 -1.03 7.82 3.66
CA HIS A 423 -2.35 7.18 3.75
C HIS A 423 -2.95 6.84 2.38
N MET A 424 -2.83 7.71 1.38
CA MET A 424 -3.24 7.42 0.00
C MET A 424 -2.45 6.24 -0.57
N ASP A 425 -1.13 6.22 -0.32
CA ASP A 425 -0.21 5.19 -0.81
C ASP A 425 -0.45 3.81 -0.20
N LEU A 426 -1.18 3.67 0.91
CA LEU A 426 -1.66 2.37 1.39
C LEU A 426 -2.41 1.61 0.28
N LEU A 427 -3.14 2.31 -0.61
CA LEU A 427 -3.82 1.67 -1.74
C LEU A 427 -2.83 1.20 -2.82
N LYS A 428 -1.78 1.97 -3.09
CA LYS A 428 -0.66 1.55 -3.98
C LYS A 428 -0.01 0.27 -3.44
N ILE A 429 0.19 0.22 -2.12
CA ILE A 429 0.83 -0.85 -1.37
C ILE A 429 -0.06 -2.10 -1.38
N ALA A 430 -1.32 -2.01 -0.93
CA ALA A 430 -2.29 -3.11 -0.97
C ALA A 430 -2.47 -3.70 -2.39
N LEU A 431 -2.52 -2.86 -3.42
CA LEU A 431 -2.60 -3.29 -4.83
C LEU A 431 -1.38 -4.07 -5.33
N ARG A 432 -0.24 -4.04 -4.62
CA ARG A 432 0.94 -4.90 -4.92
C ARG A 432 0.84 -6.29 -4.29
N LEU A 433 0.01 -6.44 -3.24
CA LEU A 433 -0.30 -7.74 -2.66
C LEU A 433 -1.39 -8.49 -3.40
N VAL A 434 -2.41 -7.80 -3.96
CA VAL A 434 -3.53 -8.44 -4.69
C VAL A 434 -3.02 -9.52 -5.68
N PRO A 435 -3.52 -10.77 -5.59
CA PRO A 435 -4.74 -11.23 -4.90
C PRO A 435 -4.58 -11.60 -3.41
N TYR A 436 -3.40 -11.46 -2.82
CA TYR A 436 -3.08 -11.92 -1.47
C TYR A 436 -3.46 -10.93 -0.35
N CYS A 437 -3.86 -9.71 -0.73
CA CYS A 437 -4.44 -8.74 0.20
C CYS A 437 -5.81 -9.23 0.68
N ASP A 438 -6.06 -9.20 1.98
CA ASP A 438 -7.39 -9.45 2.54
C ASP A 438 -8.44 -8.49 1.93
N PRO A 439 -9.59 -8.98 1.44
CA PRO A 439 -10.62 -8.13 0.82
C PRO A 439 -11.17 -7.07 1.78
N GLY A 440 -11.31 -7.38 3.08
CA GLY A 440 -11.75 -6.42 4.09
C GLY A 440 -10.74 -5.29 4.28
N LEU A 441 -9.47 -5.64 4.42
CA LEU A 441 -8.35 -4.71 4.49
C LEU A 441 -8.24 -3.82 3.24
N LEU A 442 -8.43 -4.38 2.04
CA LEU A 442 -8.43 -3.60 0.79
C LEU A 442 -9.56 -2.54 0.78
N LEU A 443 -10.72 -2.86 1.34
CA LEU A 443 -11.83 -1.93 1.51
C LEU A 443 -11.49 -0.81 2.49
N ASP A 444 -10.91 -1.15 3.63
CA ASP A 444 -10.53 -0.19 4.68
C ASP A 444 -9.42 0.75 4.17
N VAL A 445 -8.42 0.20 3.47
CA VAL A 445 -7.36 0.94 2.76
C VAL A 445 -7.93 1.90 1.70
N LEU A 446 -8.91 1.46 0.90
CA LEU A 446 -9.57 2.31 -0.09
C LEU A 446 -10.35 3.46 0.59
N GLY A 447 -11.03 3.17 1.70
CA GLY A 447 -11.74 4.16 2.52
C GLY A 447 -10.80 5.25 3.04
N VAL A 448 -9.69 4.86 3.67
CA VAL A 448 -8.65 5.77 4.16
C VAL A 448 -8.02 6.58 3.01
N ALA A 449 -7.70 5.96 1.89
CA ALA A 449 -7.12 6.67 0.74
C ALA A 449 -8.08 7.74 0.17
N LEU A 450 -9.39 7.45 0.14
CA LEU A 450 -10.42 8.41 -0.27
C LEU A 450 -10.60 9.55 0.77
N ARG A 451 -10.57 9.25 2.07
CA ARG A 451 -10.59 10.29 3.13
C ARG A 451 -9.36 11.18 3.08
N ALA A 452 -8.18 10.59 2.89
CA ALA A 452 -6.92 11.30 2.76
C ALA A 452 -6.94 12.27 1.56
N ARG A 453 -7.36 11.80 0.38
CA ARG A 453 -7.50 12.68 -0.79
C ARG A 453 -8.62 13.71 -0.63
N ALA A 454 -9.70 13.42 0.09
CA ALA A 454 -10.73 14.41 0.40
C ALA A 454 -10.18 15.57 1.27
N LEU A 455 -9.45 15.24 2.36
CA LEU A 455 -8.78 16.22 3.22
C LEU A 455 -7.76 17.07 2.44
N ASP A 456 -6.99 16.42 1.58
CA ASP A 456 -5.97 17.03 0.73
C ASP A 456 -6.59 18.05 -0.27
N VAL A 457 -7.62 17.64 -1.01
CA VAL A 457 -8.38 18.52 -1.92
C VAL A 457 -8.99 19.70 -1.18
N GLY A 458 -9.56 19.48 0.02
CA GLY A 458 -10.12 20.57 0.84
C GLY A 458 -9.09 21.60 1.29
N ALA A 459 -7.83 21.21 1.49
CA ALA A 459 -6.74 22.10 1.89
C ALA A 459 -6.02 22.79 0.72
N SER A 460 -6.25 22.32 -0.52
CA SER A 460 -5.63 22.85 -1.74
C SER A 460 -5.97 24.34 -1.99
N PRO A 461 -5.21 25.03 -2.87
CA PRO A 461 -5.54 26.39 -3.30
C PRO A 461 -6.63 26.43 -4.39
N ASN A 462 -7.23 25.28 -4.72
CA ASN A 462 -8.28 25.14 -5.73
C ASN A 462 -9.68 25.21 -5.12
N ASP A 463 -10.66 25.67 -5.88
CA ASP A 463 -12.07 25.60 -5.52
C ASP A 463 -12.63 24.21 -5.84
N CYS A 464 -13.06 23.51 -4.81
CA CYS A 464 -13.69 22.20 -4.87
C CYS A 464 -15.17 22.21 -4.42
N SER A 465 -15.76 23.38 -4.20
CA SER A 465 -17.09 23.54 -3.58
C SER A 465 -18.26 22.94 -4.38
N SER A 466 -18.09 22.77 -5.69
CA SER A 466 -19.04 22.10 -6.58
C SER A 466 -19.04 20.57 -6.46
N TYR A 467 -17.98 19.98 -5.87
CA TYR A 467 -17.78 18.54 -5.78
C TYR A 467 -18.28 17.96 -4.46
N ARG A 468 -18.62 16.67 -4.48
CA ARG A 468 -19.23 15.96 -3.35
C ARG A 468 -18.64 14.56 -3.22
N CYS A 469 -18.37 14.11 -2.00
CA CYS A 469 -17.97 12.72 -1.76
C CYS A 469 -18.57 12.19 -0.45
N ARG A 470 -18.44 10.87 -0.23
CA ARG A 470 -18.77 10.21 1.05
C ARG A 470 -17.69 10.45 2.11
N SER A 471 -16.45 10.65 1.68
CA SER A 471 -15.25 10.63 2.52
C SER A 471 -14.88 11.99 3.14
N TRP A 472 -15.72 13.01 2.98
CA TRP A 472 -15.45 14.36 3.49
C TRP A 472 -15.83 14.54 4.97
N GLY A 473 -14.98 15.23 5.72
CA GLY A 473 -15.20 15.59 7.12
C GLY A 473 -14.48 14.67 8.13
N ASN A 474 -14.90 14.79 9.40
CA ASN A 474 -14.43 13.92 10.48
C ASN A 474 -14.92 12.48 10.29
N ALA A 475 -14.33 11.54 11.03
CA ALA A 475 -14.65 10.10 10.86
C ALA A 475 -16.15 9.81 10.98
N THR A 476 -16.83 10.43 11.95
CA THR A 476 -18.27 10.28 12.19
C THR A 476 -19.11 10.83 11.04
N ALA A 477 -18.76 11.97 10.45
CA ALA A 477 -19.49 12.56 9.33
C ALA A 477 -19.36 11.68 8.06
N ALA A 478 -18.15 11.20 7.78
CA ALA A 478 -17.90 10.30 6.65
C ALA A 478 -18.64 8.96 6.81
N ALA A 479 -18.58 8.36 8.00
CA ALA A 479 -19.32 7.13 8.31
C ALA A 479 -20.85 7.32 8.21
N THR A 480 -21.37 8.46 8.68
CA THR A 480 -22.79 8.81 8.59
C THR A 480 -23.23 8.99 7.13
N ALA A 481 -22.45 9.70 6.32
CA ALA A 481 -22.72 9.88 4.89
C ALA A 481 -22.72 8.55 4.13
N ALA A 482 -21.75 7.67 4.44
CA ALA A 482 -21.67 6.32 3.87
C ALA A 482 -22.87 5.45 4.27
N ALA A 483 -23.22 5.39 5.56
CA ALA A 483 -24.36 4.61 6.07
C ALA A 483 -25.70 5.09 5.52
N ALA A 484 -25.88 6.41 5.36
CA ALA A 484 -27.08 7.00 4.77
C ALA A 484 -27.14 6.94 3.24
N GLY A 485 -26.11 6.44 2.56
CA GLY A 485 -26.02 6.45 1.09
C GLY A 485 -25.92 7.87 0.49
N THR A 486 -25.58 8.89 1.28
CA THR A 486 -25.52 10.31 0.84
C THR A 486 -24.10 10.83 0.58
N THR A 487 -23.97 11.95 -0.15
CA THR A 487 -22.69 12.65 -0.38
C THR A 487 -22.73 14.06 0.17
N THR A 488 -21.62 14.50 0.77
CA THR A 488 -21.49 15.85 1.34
C THR A 488 -20.62 16.74 0.45
N PRO A 489 -20.88 18.06 0.36
CA PRO A 489 -19.99 18.99 -0.33
C PRO A 489 -18.61 18.99 0.31
N ILE A 490 -17.57 18.91 -0.53
CA ILE A 490 -16.19 19.12 -0.09
C ILE A 490 -16.09 20.59 0.33
N ARG A 491 -15.59 20.85 1.55
CA ARG A 491 -15.45 22.22 2.05
C ARG A 491 -13.99 22.65 2.03
N THR A 492 -13.76 23.90 1.67
CA THR A 492 -12.46 24.55 1.79
C THR A 492 -11.96 24.55 3.25
N ILE A 493 -10.70 24.17 3.44
CA ILE A 493 -9.92 24.41 4.66
C ILE A 493 -8.94 25.55 4.34
N PRO A 494 -9.16 26.77 4.86
CA PRO A 494 -8.36 27.94 4.51
C PRO A 494 -7.00 27.95 5.25
N ILE A 495 -6.08 27.05 4.88
CA ILE A 495 -4.77 26.86 5.53
C ILE A 495 -3.83 28.07 5.46
N GLU A 496 -4.14 29.06 4.62
CA GLU A 496 -3.52 30.38 4.64
C GLU A 496 -3.74 31.07 6.00
N THR A 497 -4.89 30.82 6.65
CA THR A 497 -5.26 31.33 7.97
C THR A 497 -4.77 30.45 9.13
N PRO A 498 -4.55 30.99 10.34
CA PRO A 498 -4.29 30.18 11.54
C PRO A 498 -5.42 29.19 11.88
N ALA A 499 -6.68 29.60 11.73
CA ALA A 499 -7.84 28.77 12.05
C ALA A 499 -7.97 27.56 11.10
N GLY A 500 -7.78 27.76 9.80
CA GLY A 500 -7.77 26.65 8.82
C GLY A 500 -6.65 25.65 9.07
N ARG A 501 -5.47 26.10 9.54
CA ARG A 501 -4.38 25.19 9.95
C ARG A 501 -4.68 24.40 11.22
N ALA A 502 -5.41 24.99 12.17
CA ALA A 502 -5.89 24.26 13.35
C ALA A 502 -6.87 23.14 12.95
N LEU A 503 -7.88 23.49 12.14
CA LEU A 503 -8.85 22.52 11.59
C LEU A 503 -8.17 21.41 10.77
N TYR A 504 -7.21 21.76 9.90
CA TYR A 504 -6.44 20.76 9.15
C TYR A 504 -5.73 19.79 10.10
N LYS A 505 -5.07 20.31 11.13
CA LYS A 505 -4.31 19.51 12.11
C LYS A 505 -5.20 18.60 12.95
N GLU A 506 -6.44 18.99 13.21
CA GLU A 506 -7.44 18.14 13.88
C GLU A 506 -7.84 16.97 12.97
N LEU A 507 -8.27 17.25 11.73
CA LEU A 507 -8.64 16.22 10.75
C LEU A 507 -7.46 15.30 10.38
N GLN A 508 -6.24 15.85 10.30
CA GLN A 508 -5.01 15.09 10.06
C GLN A 508 -4.72 14.09 11.19
N LYS A 509 -4.97 14.46 12.45
CA LYS A 509 -4.82 13.54 13.60
C LYS A 509 -5.87 12.43 13.59
N GLU A 510 -7.12 12.74 13.25
CA GLU A 510 -8.16 11.70 13.11
C GLU A 510 -7.81 10.69 12.01
N LEU A 511 -7.40 11.18 10.84
CA LEU A 511 -6.99 10.32 9.72
C LEU A 511 -5.77 9.46 10.08
N MET A 512 -4.80 10.02 10.80
CA MET A 512 -3.64 9.28 11.34
C MET A 512 -4.08 8.15 12.27
N ALA A 513 -5.02 8.42 13.18
CA ALA A 513 -5.52 7.44 14.14
C ALA A 513 -6.35 6.33 13.46
N GLU A 514 -7.18 6.67 12.48
CA GLU A 514 -7.94 5.70 11.66
C GLU A 514 -6.99 4.79 10.85
N ALA A 515 -5.96 5.37 10.23
CA ALA A 515 -5.05 4.65 9.36
C ALA A 515 -4.01 3.80 10.10
N ALA A 516 -3.78 4.01 11.39
CA ALA A 516 -2.81 3.25 12.19
C ALA A 516 -3.09 1.72 12.21
N PRO A 517 -4.25 1.22 12.68
CA PRO A 517 -4.55 -0.22 12.69
C PRO A 517 -4.65 -0.82 11.28
N ILE A 518 -4.98 0.00 10.27
CA ILE A 518 -5.03 -0.43 8.86
C ILE A 518 -3.60 -0.64 8.32
N ARG A 519 -2.65 0.24 8.69
CA ARG A 519 -1.23 0.10 8.36
C ARG A 519 -0.61 -1.13 9.02
N GLU A 520 -0.94 -1.38 10.28
CA GLU A 520 -0.50 -2.56 11.06
C GLU A 520 -1.01 -3.87 10.44
N ARG A 521 -2.32 -3.97 10.15
CA ARG A 521 -2.91 -5.13 9.43
C ARG A 521 -2.26 -5.34 8.06
N LEU A 522 -1.97 -4.26 7.32
CA LEU A 522 -1.28 -4.35 6.03
C LEU A 522 0.18 -4.80 6.17
N LEU A 523 0.89 -4.37 7.21
CA LEU A 523 2.23 -4.84 7.53
C LEU A 523 2.23 -6.34 7.84
N SER A 524 1.37 -6.83 8.73
CA SER A 524 1.23 -8.27 9.02
C SER A 524 0.83 -9.06 7.76
N ASN A 525 -0.02 -8.51 6.88
CA ASN A 525 -0.34 -9.13 5.59
C ASN A 525 0.88 -9.24 4.67
N TYR A 526 1.72 -8.20 4.61
CA TYR A 526 3.01 -8.22 3.90
C TYR A 526 3.96 -9.28 4.45
N GLU A 527 4.13 -9.34 5.77
CA GLU A 527 4.99 -10.33 6.40
C GLU A 527 4.49 -11.75 6.16
N THR A 528 3.18 -11.98 6.29
CA THR A 528 2.55 -13.28 6.02
C THR A 528 2.80 -13.71 4.59
N VAL A 529 2.62 -12.81 3.60
CA VAL A 529 2.93 -13.07 2.19
C VAL A 529 4.41 -13.40 2.00
N LEU A 530 5.32 -12.65 2.62
CA LEU A 530 6.77 -12.89 2.54
C LEU A 530 7.15 -14.25 3.12
N ARG A 531 6.67 -14.58 4.33
CA ARG A 531 6.88 -15.87 5.03
C ARG A 531 6.31 -17.06 4.23
N THR A 532 5.20 -16.86 3.51
CA THR A 532 4.53 -17.92 2.73
C THR A 532 5.18 -18.18 1.37
N MET A 533 5.78 -17.17 0.73
CA MET A 533 6.22 -17.25 -0.67
C MET A 533 7.72 -17.42 -0.89
N TYR A 534 8.53 -17.18 0.14
CA TYR A 534 10.00 -17.14 0.02
C TYR A 534 10.67 -17.79 1.23
N THR A 535 11.80 -18.45 1.00
CA THR A 535 12.67 -18.94 2.08
C THR A 535 13.45 -17.78 2.72
N PRO A 536 14.00 -17.95 3.93
CA PRO A 536 14.85 -16.93 4.56
C PRO A 536 16.02 -16.50 3.65
N ASP A 537 16.73 -17.46 3.05
CA ASP A 537 17.85 -17.23 2.14
C ASP A 537 17.45 -16.38 0.92
N GLN A 538 16.25 -16.61 0.36
CA GLN A 538 15.71 -15.81 -0.75
C GLN A 538 15.36 -14.38 -0.33
N LEU A 539 14.91 -14.18 0.91
CA LEU A 539 14.64 -12.85 1.45
C LEU A 539 15.93 -12.10 1.79
N GLU A 540 16.97 -12.79 2.23
CA GLU A 540 18.31 -12.25 2.42
C GLU A 540 18.91 -11.81 1.07
N GLU A 541 18.94 -12.69 0.07
CA GLU A 541 19.40 -12.38 -1.29
C GLU A 541 18.64 -11.19 -1.91
N ALA A 542 17.32 -11.15 -1.78
CA ALA A 542 16.47 -10.06 -2.28
C ALA A 542 16.61 -8.74 -1.49
N SER A 543 17.18 -8.79 -0.29
CA SER A 543 17.52 -7.62 0.53
C SER A 543 18.90 -7.06 0.13
N GLU A 544 19.89 -7.94 -0.06
CA GLU A 544 21.23 -7.59 -0.53
C GLU A 544 21.25 -7.05 -1.97
N ASN A 545 20.30 -7.50 -2.81
CA ASN A 545 20.17 -7.11 -4.21
C ASN A 545 18.92 -6.24 -4.46
N PRO A 546 18.90 -4.98 -4.01
CA PRO A 546 17.81 -4.04 -4.26
C PRO A 546 17.65 -3.74 -5.75
N SER A 547 16.42 -3.48 -6.19
CA SER A 547 16.16 -2.98 -7.54
C SER A 547 16.60 -1.52 -7.67
N ASP A 548 17.07 -1.13 -8.85
CA ASP A 548 17.43 0.27 -9.17
C ASP A 548 16.30 1.26 -8.88
N GLU A 549 15.04 0.78 -8.89
CA GLU A 549 13.87 1.55 -8.48
C GLU A 549 14.01 2.18 -7.07
N ARG A 550 14.88 1.66 -6.18
CA ARG A 550 15.19 2.19 -4.85
C ARG A 550 16.10 3.42 -4.85
N PHE A 551 16.88 3.66 -5.91
CA PHE A 551 17.85 4.77 -6.01
C PHE A 551 17.42 5.86 -7.00
N ALA A 552 16.13 5.89 -7.37
CA ALA A 552 15.57 6.94 -8.20
C ALA A 552 15.45 8.25 -7.42
N ARG A 553 15.69 9.37 -8.11
CA ARG A 553 15.55 10.73 -7.55
C ARG A 553 14.17 11.31 -7.85
N ALA A 554 13.66 12.08 -6.90
CA ALA A 554 12.53 12.98 -7.05
C ALA A 554 13.05 14.43 -6.96
N GLU A 555 12.76 15.22 -8.00
CA GLU A 555 13.18 16.61 -8.13
C GLU A 555 12.03 17.44 -8.70
N PRO A 556 11.84 18.72 -8.31
CA PRO A 556 10.76 19.60 -8.77
C PRO A 556 10.57 19.63 -10.30
N GLY A 557 9.37 19.29 -10.77
CA GLY A 557 9.05 19.17 -12.19
C GLY A 557 9.68 17.97 -12.91
N GLY A 558 10.33 17.08 -12.17
CA GLY A 558 11.00 15.88 -12.68
C GLY A 558 10.04 14.80 -13.16
N LEU A 559 10.57 13.86 -13.93
CA LEU A 559 9.79 12.74 -14.47
C LEU A 559 9.42 11.70 -13.38
N PRO A 560 8.38 10.87 -13.61
CA PRO A 560 8.14 9.69 -12.80
C PRO A 560 9.39 8.81 -12.72
N TRP A 561 9.66 8.26 -11.54
CA TRP A 561 10.93 7.61 -11.20
C TRP A 561 11.37 6.51 -12.21
N ARG A 562 10.44 5.77 -12.83
CA ARG A 562 10.76 4.80 -13.91
C ARG A 562 11.45 5.42 -15.13
N LYS A 563 11.10 6.65 -15.48
CA LYS A 563 11.72 7.37 -16.59
C LYS A 563 13.04 8.02 -16.18
N ASN A 564 13.09 8.58 -14.97
CA ASN A 564 14.31 9.14 -14.38
C ASN A 564 15.47 8.11 -14.36
N LEU A 565 15.18 6.83 -14.08
CA LEU A 565 16.17 5.76 -14.14
C LEU A 565 16.70 5.47 -15.57
N LEU A 566 15.84 5.55 -16.59
CA LEU A 566 16.23 5.31 -17.98
C LEU A 566 17.13 6.44 -18.52
N GLU A 567 16.90 7.67 -18.08
CA GLU A 567 17.71 8.86 -18.42
C GLU A 567 19.10 8.87 -17.75
N ARG A 568 19.44 7.87 -16.93
CA ARG A 568 20.80 7.67 -16.38
C ARG A 568 21.64 6.64 -17.14
N VAL A 569 21.03 5.91 -18.08
CA VAL A 569 21.67 4.84 -18.87
C VAL A 569 21.93 5.28 -20.33
N ALA A 570 21.31 6.38 -20.75
CA ALA A 570 21.55 7.09 -22.00
C ALA A 570 22.47 8.31 -21.79
#